data_AF-A0A429SK00-F1
#
_entry.id   AF-A0A429SK00-F1
#
_cell.length_a   1.000
_cell.length_b   1.000
_cell.length_c   1.000
_cell.angle_alpha   90.00
_cell.angle_beta   90.00
_cell.angle_gamma   90.00
#
_symmetry.space_group_name_H-M   'P 1'
#
loop_
_entity.id
_entity.type
_entity.pdbx_description
1 polymer ?
#
loop_
_entity_poly.entity_id
_entity_poly.type
_entity_poly.pdbx_seq_one_letter_code
_entity_poly.pdbx_strand_id
1 'polypeptide(L)'
;MELAYIPSPSTGVVHLGPIPLRGYAFCIIIGVFAAVWLGNKRWIARGGKPGTVADIAVWAVPFGLVGGRLYHVITDYQLYFGEGRNWVDAFKIWEGGLGIWGAIALGAVGAWIGCRLRGIPLPAWADALAPGIAIAQAVGRWGNWFNQELYGRATDLPWAVEISDGPNRVGGTYHPTFLYESLWCLGVAALVIWADRRFKLGHGRAFALYVAAYCAGRAWIEYMRVDEAHHILGLRLNVWTAIAVFVLAVVYFAVSAKLRPGREEVVEPDRGPAASDPAAAAKPAGAEDAAQAAGAASAEAKGAEAKAAAAGAAEAKPGEPRDAGAAAPAAEPAATPKADLAKPAAAAEKAPAQAGGAADAPGADTL
;
A
#
# COMPACT_ATOMS: atom_id res chain seq x y z
N MET A 1 34.15 8.26 6.74
CA MET A 1 33.69 7.05 7.43
C MET A 1 32.70 6.38 6.50
N GLU A 2 32.95 5.16 6.07
CA GLU A 2 31.91 4.36 5.43
C GLU A 2 30.80 4.15 6.47
N LEU A 3 29.70 4.90 6.33
CA LEU A 3 28.51 4.72 7.13
C LEU A 3 27.93 3.36 6.78
N ALA A 4 27.60 2.54 7.78
CA ALA A 4 26.84 1.32 7.51
C ALA A 4 25.48 1.74 6.91
N TYR A 5 25.14 1.21 5.75
CA TYR A 5 23.83 1.39 5.13
C TYR A 5 23.25 0.02 4.81
N ILE A 6 21.93 -0.05 4.76
CA ILE A 6 21.23 -1.25 4.30
C ILE A 6 21.23 -1.17 2.76
N PRO A 7 21.97 -2.05 2.06
CA PRO A 7 21.96 -2.04 0.60
C PRO A 7 20.56 -2.41 0.12
N SER A 8 20.11 -1.82 -0.98
CA SER A 8 18.91 -2.28 -1.68
C SER A 8 19.27 -3.08 -2.94
N PRO A 9 18.45 -4.06 -3.35
CA PRO A 9 18.70 -4.81 -4.57
C PRO A 9 18.56 -3.89 -5.78
N SER A 10 19.50 -3.94 -6.72
CA SER A 10 19.47 -3.14 -7.96
C SER A 10 18.27 -3.46 -8.86
N THR A 11 17.69 -4.67 -8.72
CA THR A 11 16.47 -5.09 -9.39
C THR A 11 15.52 -5.76 -8.40
N GLY A 12 14.22 -5.46 -8.50
CA GLY A 12 13.18 -6.14 -7.70
C GLY A 12 12.82 -7.54 -8.19
N VAL A 13 13.62 -8.11 -9.10
CA VAL A 13 13.39 -9.41 -9.74
C VAL A 13 14.55 -10.34 -9.42
N VAL A 14 14.23 -11.44 -8.75
CA VAL A 14 15.12 -12.58 -8.56
C VAL A 14 14.84 -13.58 -9.68
N HIS A 15 15.82 -13.84 -10.53
CA HIS A 15 15.67 -14.82 -11.61
C HIS A 15 15.95 -16.23 -11.08
N LEU A 16 14.94 -17.10 -11.12
CA LEU A 16 15.12 -18.54 -10.91
C LEU A 16 15.11 -19.23 -12.28
N GLY A 17 16.26 -19.23 -12.94
CA GLY A 17 16.36 -19.64 -14.34
C GLY A 17 15.54 -18.72 -15.26
N PRO A 18 14.65 -19.23 -16.13
CA PRO A 18 13.87 -18.41 -17.06
C PRO A 18 12.70 -17.66 -16.40
N ILE A 19 12.39 -17.91 -15.13
CA ILE A 19 11.22 -17.34 -14.45
C ILE A 19 11.65 -16.09 -13.66
N PRO A 20 11.18 -14.89 -14.04
CA PRO A 20 11.39 -13.68 -13.25
C PRO A 20 10.50 -13.70 -12.00
N LEU A 21 11.07 -13.95 -10.83
CA LEU A 21 10.34 -13.90 -9.56
C LEU A 21 10.46 -12.51 -8.96
N ARG A 22 9.33 -11.82 -8.83
CA ARG A 22 9.30 -10.50 -8.21
C ARG A 22 9.42 -10.64 -6.68
N GLY A 23 10.39 -9.97 -6.08
CA GLY A 23 10.68 -10.08 -4.63
C GLY A 23 9.45 -9.75 -3.77
N TYR A 24 8.65 -8.76 -4.18
CA TYR A 24 7.42 -8.44 -3.47
C TYR A 24 6.38 -9.57 -3.48
N ALA A 25 6.29 -10.35 -4.56
CA ALA A 25 5.31 -11.42 -4.68
C ALA A 25 5.65 -12.55 -3.70
N PHE A 26 6.95 -12.85 -3.57
CA PHE A 26 7.46 -13.80 -2.59
C PHE A 26 7.17 -13.35 -1.15
N CYS A 27 7.42 -12.07 -0.82
CA CYS A 27 7.09 -11.52 0.49
C CYS A 27 5.60 -11.66 0.81
N ILE A 28 4.71 -11.46 -0.17
CA ILE A 28 3.26 -11.57 0.08
C ILE A 28 2.85 -13.04 0.27
N ILE A 29 3.35 -13.96 -0.55
CA ILE A 29 3.07 -15.40 -0.39
C ILE A 29 3.51 -15.88 1.00
N ILE A 30 4.72 -15.51 1.43
CA ILE A 30 5.20 -15.81 2.80
C ILE A 30 4.28 -15.18 3.85
N GLY A 31 3.90 -13.92 3.65
CA GLY A 31 3.00 -13.21 4.57
C GLY A 31 1.65 -13.93 4.73
N VAL A 32 1.02 -14.32 3.62
CA VAL A 32 -0.23 -15.09 3.62
C VAL A 32 -0.05 -16.42 4.32
N PHE A 33 0.99 -17.17 3.98
CA PHE A 33 1.29 -18.45 4.63
C PHE A 33 1.46 -18.28 6.15
N ALA A 34 2.24 -17.30 6.58
CA ALA A 34 2.44 -17.00 8.00
C ALA A 34 1.12 -16.61 8.70
N ALA A 35 0.27 -15.83 8.04
CA ALA A 35 -1.03 -15.45 8.58
C ALA A 35 -1.97 -16.65 8.75
N VAL A 36 -2.08 -17.50 7.73
CA VAL A 36 -2.93 -18.70 7.75
C VAL A 36 -2.40 -19.70 8.77
N TRP A 37 -1.09 -19.97 8.77
CA TRP A 37 -0.46 -20.89 9.71
C TRP A 37 -0.66 -20.47 11.17
N LEU A 38 -0.31 -19.21 11.49
CA LEU A 38 -0.48 -18.70 12.85
C LEU A 38 -1.96 -18.58 13.22
N GLY A 39 -2.79 -18.12 12.30
CA GLY A 39 -4.24 -18.01 12.48
C GLY A 39 -4.87 -19.37 12.80
N ASN A 40 -4.53 -20.42 12.03
CA ASN A 40 -5.01 -21.78 12.26
C ASN A 40 -4.54 -22.34 13.60
N LYS A 41 -3.25 -22.15 13.95
CA LYS A 41 -2.71 -22.56 15.26
C LYS A 41 -3.48 -21.90 16.41
N ARG A 42 -3.81 -20.61 16.27
CA ARG A 42 -4.57 -19.85 17.27
C ARG A 42 -6.06 -20.23 17.29
N TRP A 43 -6.65 -20.53 16.14
CA TRP A 43 -8.02 -21.02 16.02
C TRP A 43 -8.21 -22.34 16.75
N ILE A 44 -7.30 -23.30 16.52
CA ILE A 44 -7.29 -24.59 17.23
C ILE A 44 -7.11 -24.38 18.74
N ALA A 45 -6.19 -23.50 19.15
CA ALA A 45 -5.99 -23.17 20.57
C ALA A 45 -7.21 -22.51 21.23
N ARG A 46 -8.20 -22.04 20.45
CA ARG A 46 -9.48 -21.50 20.93
C ARG A 46 -10.61 -22.53 20.92
N GLY A 47 -10.34 -23.78 20.52
CA GLY A 47 -11.34 -24.84 20.40
C GLY A 47 -11.92 -25.00 18.98
N GLY A 48 -11.35 -24.32 17.99
CA GLY A 48 -11.74 -24.46 16.58
C GLY A 48 -11.13 -25.70 15.91
N LYS A 49 -11.68 -26.09 14.76
CA LYS A 49 -11.21 -27.24 13.99
C LYS A 49 -10.06 -26.87 13.05
N PRO A 50 -9.08 -27.77 12.82
CA PRO A 50 -8.05 -27.56 11.81
C PRO A 50 -8.66 -27.38 10.43
N GLY A 51 -8.09 -26.48 9.64
CA GLY A 51 -8.55 -26.25 8.25
C GLY A 51 -9.59 -25.16 8.13
N THR A 52 -10.44 -24.92 9.14
CA THR A 52 -11.52 -23.92 9.15
C THR A 52 -11.06 -22.52 8.72
N VAL A 53 -9.83 -22.11 9.07
CA VAL A 53 -9.26 -20.84 8.63
C VAL A 53 -9.06 -20.77 7.12
N ALA A 54 -8.47 -21.79 6.51
CA ALA A 54 -8.26 -21.86 5.06
C ALA A 54 -9.60 -21.95 4.32
N ASP A 55 -10.51 -22.73 4.88
CA ASP A 55 -11.88 -22.94 4.48
C ASP A 55 -12.72 -21.66 4.41
N ILE A 56 -12.47 -20.68 5.30
CA ILE A 56 -13.07 -19.33 5.24
C ILE A 56 -12.30 -18.45 4.25
N ALA A 57 -10.98 -18.63 4.14
CA ALA A 57 -10.15 -17.89 3.18
C ALA A 57 -10.57 -18.14 1.72
N VAL A 58 -11.10 -19.33 1.39
CA VAL A 58 -11.69 -19.64 0.08
C VAL A 58 -12.81 -18.65 -0.31
N TRP A 59 -13.52 -18.07 0.65
CA TRP A 59 -14.50 -17.02 0.40
C TRP A 59 -13.89 -15.63 0.47
N ALA A 60 -13.03 -15.37 1.46
CA ALA A 60 -12.45 -14.04 1.68
C ALA A 60 -11.53 -13.59 0.53
N VAL A 61 -10.71 -14.49 -0.03
CA VAL A 61 -9.71 -14.14 -1.05
C VAL A 61 -10.35 -13.76 -2.38
N PRO A 62 -11.26 -14.56 -2.99
CA PRO A 62 -11.89 -14.18 -4.25
C PRO A 62 -12.73 -12.90 -4.13
N PHE A 63 -13.48 -12.73 -3.04
CA PHE A 63 -14.21 -11.50 -2.81
C PHE A 63 -13.27 -10.29 -2.65
N GLY A 64 -12.13 -10.46 -1.98
CA GLY A 64 -11.11 -9.43 -1.87
C GLY A 64 -10.52 -9.05 -3.23
N LEU A 65 -10.23 -10.03 -4.10
CA LEU A 65 -9.74 -9.78 -5.44
C LEU A 65 -10.77 -9.00 -6.28
N VAL A 66 -12.03 -9.46 -6.28
CA VAL A 66 -13.14 -8.78 -6.96
C VAL A 66 -13.32 -7.36 -6.43
N GLY A 67 -13.28 -7.18 -5.12
CA GLY A 67 -13.44 -5.86 -4.52
C GLY A 67 -12.29 -4.92 -4.80
N GLY A 68 -11.06 -5.43 -4.79
CA GLY A 68 -9.90 -4.64 -5.17
C GLY A 68 -10.05 -4.13 -6.59
N ARG A 69 -10.48 -5.00 -7.51
CA ARG A 69 -10.70 -4.59 -8.89
C ARG A 69 -11.84 -3.58 -9.02
N LEU A 70 -12.98 -3.87 -8.40
CA LEU A 70 -14.15 -3.01 -8.45
C LEU A 70 -13.82 -1.61 -7.94
N TYR A 71 -13.12 -1.50 -6.80
CA TYR A 71 -12.73 -0.20 -6.25
C TYR A 71 -11.86 0.58 -7.23
N HIS A 72 -10.85 -0.04 -7.83
CA HIS A 72 -9.98 0.62 -8.80
C HIS A 72 -10.74 1.07 -10.05
N VAL A 73 -11.64 0.24 -10.58
CA VAL A 73 -12.48 0.61 -11.73
C VAL A 73 -13.40 1.78 -11.40
N ILE A 74 -13.89 1.89 -10.16
CA ILE A 74 -14.74 3.00 -9.73
C ILE A 74 -13.92 4.28 -9.54
N THR A 75 -12.76 4.20 -8.86
CA THR A 75 -11.93 5.38 -8.58
C THR A 75 -11.21 5.90 -9.81
N ASP A 76 -10.86 5.01 -10.73
CA ASP A 76 -10.09 5.30 -11.93
C ASP A 76 -10.88 5.00 -13.21
N TYR A 77 -12.18 5.27 -13.18
CA TYR A 77 -13.12 4.94 -14.27
C TYR A 77 -12.68 5.50 -15.63
N GLN A 78 -12.01 6.65 -15.65
CA GLN A 78 -11.45 7.28 -16.85
C GLN A 78 -10.46 6.37 -17.61
N LEU A 79 -9.77 5.47 -16.92
CA LEU A 79 -8.83 4.52 -17.54
C LEU A 79 -9.53 3.44 -18.38
N TYR A 80 -10.84 3.26 -18.19
CA TYR A 80 -11.62 2.19 -18.81
C TYR A 80 -12.71 2.73 -19.73
N PHE A 81 -13.33 3.84 -19.35
CA PHE A 81 -14.51 4.39 -20.02
C PHE A 81 -14.25 5.75 -20.70
N GLY A 82 -13.01 6.25 -20.70
CA GLY A 82 -12.61 7.45 -21.43
C GLY A 82 -12.53 7.25 -22.95
N GLU A 83 -12.45 8.36 -23.70
CA GLU A 83 -12.28 8.31 -25.15
C GLU A 83 -11.02 7.53 -25.55
N GLY A 84 -11.15 6.62 -26.51
CA GLY A 84 -10.05 5.76 -26.96
C GLY A 84 -9.65 4.62 -26.00
N ARG A 85 -10.37 4.43 -24.88
CA ARG A 85 -10.14 3.34 -23.92
C ARG A 85 -11.08 2.16 -24.17
N ASN A 86 -10.70 0.99 -23.66
CA ASN A 86 -11.47 -0.24 -23.79
C ASN A 86 -12.01 -0.69 -22.43
N TRP A 87 -13.34 -0.71 -22.28
CA TRP A 87 -14.00 -1.15 -21.05
C TRP A 87 -13.67 -2.59 -20.66
N VAL A 88 -13.28 -3.46 -21.61
CA VAL A 88 -12.85 -4.83 -21.34
C VAL A 88 -11.59 -4.86 -20.47
N ASP A 89 -10.77 -3.81 -20.51
CA ASP A 89 -9.60 -3.67 -19.66
C ASP A 89 -10.00 -3.67 -18.17
N ALA A 90 -11.22 -3.29 -17.81
CA ALA A 90 -11.73 -3.35 -16.44
C ALA A 90 -11.78 -4.78 -15.86
N PHE A 91 -11.73 -5.84 -16.67
CA PHE A 91 -11.68 -7.23 -16.19
C PHE A 91 -10.27 -7.80 -16.11
N LYS A 92 -9.28 -7.11 -16.68
CA LYS A 92 -7.90 -7.56 -16.76
C LYS A 92 -7.16 -7.35 -15.44
N ILE A 93 -7.47 -8.18 -14.46
CA ILE A 93 -6.82 -8.16 -13.14
C ILE A 93 -5.30 -8.40 -13.24
N TRP A 94 -4.84 -9.15 -14.23
CA TRP A 94 -3.42 -9.42 -14.47
C TRP A 94 -2.60 -8.23 -14.98
N GLU A 95 -3.26 -7.18 -15.48
CA GLU A 95 -2.59 -5.90 -15.77
C GLU A 95 -2.38 -5.07 -14.49
N GLY A 96 -2.82 -5.63 -13.36
CA GLY A 96 -2.93 -5.03 -12.05
C GLY A 96 -4.08 -4.04 -11.96
N GLY A 97 -4.13 -3.27 -10.86
CA GLY A 97 -5.10 -2.21 -10.64
C GLY A 97 -6.12 -2.71 -9.65
N LEU A 98 -5.64 -2.94 -8.43
CA LEU A 98 -6.44 -3.47 -7.33
C LEU A 98 -6.34 -2.50 -6.16
N GLY A 99 -7.46 -1.89 -5.80
CA GLY A 99 -7.56 -0.99 -4.66
C GLY A 99 -7.62 -1.75 -3.34
N ILE A 100 -6.70 -1.44 -2.43
CA ILE A 100 -6.63 -2.11 -1.12
C ILE A 100 -7.95 -1.95 -0.33
N TRP A 101 -8.59 -0.78 -0.39
CA TRP A 101 -9.85 -0.52 0.31
C TRP A 101 -11.00 -1.41 -0.16
N GLY A 102 -11.12 -1.61 -1.48
CA GLY A 102 -12.09 -2.54 -2.05
C GLY A 102 -11.81 -3.98 -1.65
N ALA A 103 -10.53 -4.37 -1.64
CA ALA A 103 -10.12 -5.71 -1.24
C ALA A 103 -10.42 -6.01 0.23
N ILE A 104 -10.18 -5.05 1.12
CA ILE A 104 -10.52 -5.18 2.55
C ILE A 104 -12.04 -5.27 2.73
N ALA A 105 -12.81 -4.38 2.08
CA ALA A 105 -14.25 -4.31 2.25
C ALA A 105 -14.96 -5.60 1.79
N LEU A 106 -14.75 -6.02 0.54
CA LEU A 106 -15.38 -7.23 0.02
C LEU A 106 -14.71 -8.49 0.58
N GLY A 107 -13.41 -8.48 0.88
CA GLY A 107 -12.76 -9.59 1.58
C GLY A 107 -13.39 -9.85 2.96
N ALA A 108 -13.76 -8.80 3.70
CA ALA A 108 -14.51 -8.94 4.95
C ALA A 108 -15.92 -9.49 4.73
N VAL A 109 -16.60 -9.13 3.62
CA VAL A 109 -17.89 -9.73 3.23
C VAL A 109 -17.73 -11.22 2.92
N GLY A 110 -16.68 -11.62 2.18
CA GLY A 110 -16.38 -13.03 1.91
C GLY A 110 -16.11 -13.81 3.19
N ALA A 111 -15.32 -13.24 4.12
CA ALA A 111 -15.08 -13.84 5.43
C ALA A 111 -16.38 -13.97 6.24
N TRP A 112 -17.25 -12.96 6.21
CA TRP A 112 -18.55 -12.99 6.86
C TRP A 112 -19.45 -14.10 6.30
N ILE A 113 -19.54 -14.25 4.97
CA ILE A 113 -20.27 -15.34 4.32
C ILE A 113 -19.72 -16.69 4.76
N GLY A 114 -18.40 -16.89 4.66
CA GLY A 114 -17.74 -18.15 5.06
C GLY A 114 -17.98 -18.51 6.53
N CYS A 115 -17.89 -17.52 7.43
CA CYS A 115 -18.21 -17.70 8.85
C CYS A 115 -19.68 -18.05 9.05
N ARG A 116 -20.60 -17.34 8.38
CA ARG A 116 -22.04 -17.52 8.53
C ARG A 116 -22.51 -18.89 8.06
N LEU A 117 -21.96 -19.38 6.95
CA LEU A 117 -22.25 -20.72 6.43
C LEU A 117 -21.84 -21.81 7.42
N ARG A 118 -20.72 -21.61 8.12
CA ARG A 118 -20.22 -22.55 9.16
C ARG A 118 -20.80 -22.31 10.56
N GLY A 119 -21.62 -21.29 10.76
CA GLY A 119 -22.13 -20.93 12.10
C GLY A 119 -21.06 -20.39 13.05
N ILE A 120 -19.95 -19.90 12.51
CA ILE A 120 -18.82 -19.36 13.28
C ILE A 120 -19.04 -17.86 13.53
N PRO A 121 -18.81 -17.36 14.75
CA PRO A 121 -18.81 -15.93 15.01
C PRO A 121 -17.58 -15.27 14.37
N LEU A 122 -17.82 -14.40 13.38
CA LEU A 122 -16.77 -13.63 12.68
C LEU A 122 -15.79 -12.92 13.64
N PRO A 123 -16.23 -12.30 14.77
CA PRO A 123 -15.29 -11.65 15.70
C PRO A 123 -14.28 -12.63 16.33
N ALA A 124 -14.69 -13.86 16.63
CA ALA A 124 -13.78 -14.87 17.19
C ALA A 124 -12.74 -15.31 16.17
N TRP A 125 -13.17 -15.47 14.90
CA TRP A 125 -12.28 -15.80 13.79
C TRP A 125 -11.28 -14.67 13.54
N ALA A 126 -11.77 -13.42 13.49
CA ALA A 126 -10.93 -12.23 13.34
C ALA A 126 -9.89 -12.10 14.48
N ASP A 127 -10.27 -12.38 15.72
CA ASP A 127 -9.37 -12.38 16.88
C ASP A 127 -8.25 -13.42 16.78
N ALA A 128 -8.53 -14.59 16.17
CA ALA A 128 -7.53 -15.61 15.92
C ALA A 128 -6.52 -15.16 14.85
N LEU A 129 -7.02 -14.54 13.77
CA LEU A 129 -6.20 -14.12 12.63
C LEU A 129 -5.42 -12.82 12.85
N ALA A 130 -5.86 -11.93 13.74
CA ALA A 130 -5.29 -10.58 13.88
C ALA A 130 -3.75 -10.54 13.97
N PRO A 131 -3.09 -11.36 14.81
CA PRO A 131 -1.62 -11.41 14.83
C PRO A 131 -1.00 -11.91 13.53
N GLY A 132 -1.65 -12.86 12.86
CA GLY A 132 -1.22 -13.37 11.57
C GLY A 132 -1.26 -12.28 10.49
N ILE A 133 -2.32 -11.47 10.47
CA ILE A 133 -2.45 -10.33 9.56
C ILE A 133 -1.31 -9.32 9.81
N ALA A 134 -1.01 -8.99 11.06
CA ALA A 134 0.08 -8.09 11.40
C ALA A 134 1.45 -8.64 10.93
N ILE A 135 1.70 -9.94 11.07
CA ILE A 135 2.92 -10.56 10.53
C ILE A 135 2.94 -10.51 9.00
N ALA A 136 1.82 -10.77 8.33
CA ALA A 136 1.73 -10.65 6.87
C ALA A 136 2.06 -9.23 6.41
N GLN A 137 1.57 -8.21 7.10
CA GLN A 137 1.92 -6.82 6.85
C GLN A 137 3.42 -6.58 7.07
N ALA A 138 4.00 -7.12 8.14
CA ALA A 138 5.43 -6.97 8.43
C ALA A 138 6.31 -7.56 7.32
N VAL A 139 5.99 -8.77 6.85
CA VAL A 139 6.71 -9.43 5.74
C VAL A 139 6.46 -8.68 4.43
N GLY A 140 5.22 -8.27 4.16
CA GLY A 140 4.84 -7.55 2.94
C GLY A 140 5.60 -6.24 2.73
N ARG A 141 6.06 -5.58 3.80
CA ARG A 141 6.91 -4.38 3.74
C ARG A 141 8.28 -4.63 3.13
N TRP A 142 8.84 -5.83 3.29
CA TRP A 142 10.11 -6.18 2.63
C TRP A 142 9.99 -6.20 1.10
N GLY A 143 8.78 -6.37 0.57
CA GLY A 143 8.53 -6.17 -0.86
C GLY A 143 8.84 -4.75 -1.34
N ASN A 144 8.65 -3.75 -0.50
CA ASN A 144 8.97 -2.35 -0.83
C ASN A 144 10.49 -2.11 -0.87
N TRP A 145 11.25 -2.83 -0.03
CA TRP A 145 12.71 -2.82 -0.08
C TRP A 145 13.24 -3.44 -1.38
N PHE A 146 12.69 -4.58 -1.81
CA PHE A 146 13.02 -5.17 -3.11
C PHE A 146 12.67 -4.24 -4.29
N ASN A 147 11.54 -3.53 -4.20
CA ASN A 147 11.09 -2.61 -5.24
C ASN A 147 11.74 -1.23 -5.19
N GLN A 148 12.51 -0.92 -4.14
CA GLN A 148 13.03 0.41 -3.86
C GLN A 148 11.94 1.50 -3.90
N GLU A 149 10.84 1.30 -3.18
CA GLU A 149 9.68 2.20 -3.17
C GLU A 149 9.22 2.53 -1.74
N LEU A 150 8.44 3.60 -1.59
CA LEU A 150 7.82 4.05 -0.33
C LEU A 150 8.83 4.32 0.82
N TYR A 151 10.08 4.66 0.51
CA TYR A 151 11.09 5.07 1.48
C TYR A 151 10.81 6.46 2.07
N GLY A 152 11.45 6.79 3.19
CA GLY A 152 11.22 8.05 3.90
C GLY A 152 12.06 9.21 3.36
N ARG A 153 12.20 10.26 4.18
CA ARG A 153 13.09 11.41 3.89
C ARG A 153 14.55 11.00 3.75
N ALA A 154 15.32 11.81 3.04
CA ALA A 154 16.78 11.69 2.99
C ALA A 154 17.37 11.74 4.41
N THR A 155 18.37 10.91 4.68
CA THR A 155 18.98 10.81 6.00
C THR A 155 20.40 10.25 5.93
N ASP A 156 21.23 10.65 6.88
CA ASP A 156 22.63 10.22 7.02
C ASP A 156 22.83 9.26 8.19
N LEU A 157 21.74 8.70 8.73
CA LEU A 157 21.78 7.76 9.85
C LEU A 157 22.52 6.45 9.47
N PRO A 158 23.20 5.78 10.42
CA PRO A 158 23.99 4.56 10.16
C PRO A 158 23.14 3.30 9.92
N TRP A 159 21.84 3.47 9.70
CA TRP A 159 20.92 2.42 9.27
C TRP A 159 20.04 2.89 8.11
N ALA A 160 20.46 3.96 7.41
CA ALA A 160 19.77 4.42 6.21
C ALA A 160 19.71 3.30 5.16
N VAL A 161 18.65 3.31 4.36
CA VAL A 161 18.57 2.47 3.17
C VAL A 161 19.16 3.22 1.99
N GLU A 162 20.05 2.56 1.26
CA GLU A 162 20.54 3.09 -0.01
C GLU A 162 19.50 2.81 -1.09
N ILE A 163 19.14 3.83 -1.85
CA ILE A 163 18.25 3.75 -3.01
C ILE A 163 19.08 4.07 -4.25
N SER A 164 18.99 3.23 -5.26
CA SER A 164 19.63 3.42 -6.56
C SER A 164 18.89 4.45 -7.39
N ASP A 165 19.62 5.21 -8.20
CA ASP A 165 19.01 6.16 -9.14
C ASP A 165 18.12 5.45 -10.17
N GLY A 166 17.08 6.13 -10.66
CA GLY A 166 16.16 5.54 -11.62
C GLY A 166 15.15 6.53 -12.20
N PRO A 167 14.29 6.07 -13.15
CA PRO A 167 13.41 6.95 -13.91
C PRO A 167 12.50 7.86 -13.08
N ASN A 168 12.07 7.37 -11.91
CA ASN A 168 11.16 8.06 -10.99
C ASN A 168 11.72 8.12 -9.55
N ARG A 169 13.04 8.02 -9.37
CA ARG A 169 13.68 8.01 -8.04
C ARG A 169 15.07 8.61 -8.12
N VAL A 170 15.42 9.42 -7.13
CA VAL A 170 16.75 10.01 -7.01
C VAL A 170 17.60 9.13 -6.11
N GLY A 171 18.77 8.71 -6.61
CA GLY A 171 19.71 7.91 -5.82
C GLY A 171 20.18 8.62 -4.55
N GLY A 172 20.35 7.87 -3.45
CA GLY A 172 20.80 8.42 -2.17
C GLY A 172 20.42 7.56 -0.95
N THR A 173 20.64 8.11 0.25
CA THR A 173 20.34 7.46 1.53
C THR A 173 19.06 8.01 2.14
N TYR A 174 18.16 7.11 2.54
CA TYR A 174 16.82 7.46 3.02
C TYR A 174 16.44 6.70 4.29
N HIS A 175 15.47 7.22 5.03
CA HIS A 175 14.90 6.49 6.16
C HIS A 175 14.26 5.17 5.68
N PRO A 176 14.63 4.00 6.24
CA PRO A 176 14.04 2.71 5.91
C PRO A 176 12.65 2.54 6.54
N THR A 177 11.67 3.27 6.00
CA THR A 177 10.25 3.16 6.40
C THR A 177 9.77 1.72 6.36
N PHE A 178 10.15 0.92 5.34
CA PHE A 178 9.80 -0.50 5.26
C PHE A 178 10.19 -1.26 6.54
N LEU A 179 11.37 -0.98 7.10
CA LEU A 179 11.89 -1.63 8.29
C LEU A 179 11.15 -1.13 9.53
N TYR A 180 10.94 0.18 9.65
CA TYR A 180 10.16 0.76 10.75
C TYR A 180 8.73 0.20 10.78
N GLU A 181 8.07 0.12 9.62
CA GLU A 181 6.73 -0.46 9.48
C GLU A 181 6.73 -1.96 9.79
N SER A 182 7.74 -2.70 9.32
CA SER A 182 7.89 -4.14 9.58
C SER A 182 8.03 -4.42 11.09
N LEU A 183 8.95 -3.70 11.75
CA LEU A 183 9.17 -3.82 13.20
C LEU A 183 7.93 -3.41 13.99
N TRP A 184 7.24 -2.33 13.60
CA TRP A 184 5.98 -1.94 14.23
C TRP A 184 4.93 -3.04 14.10
N CYS A 185 4.74 -3.60 12.91
CA CYS A 185 3.77 -4.66 12.67
C CYS A 185 4.10 -5.95 13.46
N LEU A 186 5.38 -6.31 13.61
CA LEU A 186 5.81 -7.39 14.50
C LEU A 186 5.53 -7.06 15.97
N GLY A 187 5.76 -5.82 16.39
CA GLY A 187 5.38 -5.32 17.71
C GLY A 187 3.88 -5.40 17.97
N VAL A 188 3.05 -5.04 16.99
CA VAL A 188 1.59 -5.19 17.04
C VAL A 188 1.20 -6.67 17.17
N ALA A 189 1.81 -7.56 16.38
CA ALA A 189 1.54 -9.00 16.49
C ALA A 189 1.89 -9.52 17.89
N ALA A 190 3.05 -9.14 18.44
CA ALA A 190 3.48 -9.50 19.78
C ALA A 190 2.54 -8.93 20.85
N LEU A 191 2.14 -7.66 20.74
CA LEU A 191 1.19 -7.00 21.63
C LEU A 191 -0.15 -7.74 21.66
N VAL A 192 -0.71 -8.06 20.50
CA VAL A 192 -2.00 -8.76 20.40
C VAL A 192 -1.88 -10.17 20.98
N ILE A 193 -0.80 -10.91 20.69
CA ILE A 193 -0.58 -12.25 21.26
C ILE A 193 -0.46 -12.18 22.79
N TRP A 194 0.31 -11.22 23.30
CA TRP A 194 0.49 -11.01 24.74
C TRP A 194 -0.82 -10.65 25.42
N ALA A 195 -1.53 -9.64 24.92
CA ALA A 195 -2.78 -9.16 25.50
C ALA A 195 -3.86 -10.26 25.44
N ASP A 196 -3.92 -10.99 24.34
CA ASP A 196 -4.84 -12.10 24.16
C ASP A 196 -4.59 -13.24 25.15
N ARG A 197 -3.33 -13.55 25.47
CA ARG A 197 -2.97 -14.56 26.49
C ARG A 197 -3.23 -14.03 27.91
N ARG A 198 -2.90 -12.77 28.18
CA ARG A 198 -2.97 -12.18 29.52
C ARG A 198 -4.39 -11.84 29.96
N PHE A 199 -5.23 -11.39 29.04
CA PHE A 199 -6.59 -10.91 29.31
C PHE A 199 -7.68 -11.80 28.72
N LYS A 200 -7.31 -12.90 28.05
CA LYS A 200 -8.23 -13.82 27.36
C LYS A 200 -9.22 -13.04 26.48
N LEU A 201 -8.67 -12.27 25.53
CA LEU A 201 -9.48 -11.45 24.64
C LEU A 201 -10.36 -12.34 23.74
N GLY A 202 -11.59 -11.88 23.51
CA GLY A 202 -12.62 -12.52 22.69
C GLY A 202 -13.61 -11.47 22.21
N HIS A 203 -14.63 -11.88 21.45
CA HIS A 203 -15.66 -11.01 20.91
C HIS A 203 -15.11 -9.86 20.03
N GLY A 204 -14.04 -10.12 19.28
CA GLY A 204 -13.42 -9.15 18.36
C GLY A 204 -12.45 -8.18 19.03
N ARG A 205 -12.17 -8.34 20.33
CA ARG A 205 -11.31 -7.41 21.08
C ARG A 205 -9.83 -7.53 20.68
N ALA A 206 -9.35 -8.72 20.34
CA ALA A 206 -7.98 -8.88 19.86
C ALA A 206 -7.80 -8.26 18.47
N PHE A 207 -8.81 -8.37 17.61
CA PHE A 207 -8.85 -7.72 16.31
C PHE A 207 -8.94 -6.20 16.43
N ALA A 208 -9.78 -5.69 17.33
CA ALA A 208 -9.86 -4.25 17.60
C ALA A 208 -8.53 -3.69 18.16
N LEU A 209 -7.85 -4.43 19.04
CA LEU A 209 -6.52 -4.06 19.51
C LEU A 209 -5.50 -4.02 18.36
N TYR A 210 -5.53 -5.01 17.46
CA TYR A 210 -4.71 -5.01 16.26
C TYR A 210 -4.95 -3.73 15.42
N VAL A 211 -6.21 -3.42 15.11
CA VAL A 211 -6.57 -2.25 14.30
C VAL A 211 -6.12 -0.95 14.97
N ALA A 212 -6.39 -0.78 16.27
CA ALA A 212 -5.97 0.40 17.01
C ALA A 212 -4.44 0.55 17.02
N ALA A 213 -3.70 -0.52 17.32
CA ALA A 213 -2.24 -0.46 17.37
C ALA A 213 -1.62 -0.24 15.98
N TYR A 214 -2.21 -0.78 14.92
CA TYR A 214 -1.80 -0.51 13.54
C TYR A 214 -2.02 0.96 13.16
N CYS A 215 -3.21 1.51 13.44
CA CYS A 215 -3.52 2.92 13.18
C CYS A 215 -2.61 3.89 13.96
N ALA A 216 -2.24 3.54 15.20
CA ALA A 216 -1.29 4.33 15.99
C ALA A 216 0.09 4.41 15.30
N GLY A 217 0.61 3.29 14.77
CA GLY A 217 1.86 3.29 14.01
C GLY A 217 1.77 4.12 12.72
N ARG A 218 0.63 4.04 12.02
CA ARG A 218 0.40 4.81 10.79
C ARG A 218 0.56 6.31 11.01
N ALA A 219 0.16 6.86 12.15
CA ALA A 219 0.33 8.28 12.44
C ALA A 219 1.81 8.72 12.46
N TRP A 220 2.69 7.93 13.10
CA TRP A 220 4.12 8.24 13.17
C TRP A 220 4.84 8.04 11.82
N ILE A 221 4.51 6.96 11.10
CA ILE A 221 5.16 6.64 9.82
C ILE A 221 4.76 7.64 8.73
N GLU A 222 3.50 8.06 8.71
CA GLU A 222 3.00 9.02 7.72
C GLU A 222 3.64 10.41 7.90
N TYR A 223 4.08 10.77 9.11
CA TYR A 223 4.86 11.98 9.36
C TYR A 223 6.26 11.95 8.70
N MET A 224 6.85 10.75 8.54
CA MET A 224 8.17 10.56 7.93
C MET A 224 8.13 10.43 6.39
N ARG A 225 6.96 10.19 5.81
CA ARG A 225 6.81 10.02 4.35
C ARG A 225 6.86 11.35 3.60
N VAL A 226 7.38 11.29 2.38
CA VAL A 226 7.59 12.45 1.49
C VAL A 226 6.63 12.45 0.31
N ASP A 227 5.99 11.31 0.01
CA ASP A 227 5.15 11.14 -1.17
C ASP A 227 4.01 12.17 -1.25
N GLU A 228 3.60 12.56 -2.46
CA GLU A 228 2.43 13.41 -2.66
C GLU A 228 1.18 12.77 -2.05
N ALA A 229 0.43 13.55 -1.27
CA ALA A 229 -0.80 13.09 -0.64
C ALA A 229 -1.79 14.25 -0.53
N HIS A 230 -3.08 13.95 -0.61
CA HIS A 230 -4.12 14.94 -0.36
C HIS A 230 -4.08 15.36 1.11
N HIS A 231 -3.91 16.65 1.35
CA HIS A 231 -3.92 17.24 2.68
C HIS A 231 -5.29 17.86 2.95
N ILE A 232 -5.82 17.59 4.15
CA ILE A 232 -7.03 18.19 4.68
C ILE A 232 -6.66 18.74 6.06
N LEU A 233 -6.86 20.03 6.28
CA LEU A 233 -6.51 20.71 7.55
C LEU A 233 -5.05 20.47 7.98
N GLY A 234 -4.11 20.47 7.03
CA GLY A 234 -2.68 20.28 7.30
C GLY A 234 -2.24 18.85 7.58
N LEU A 235 -3.16 17.88 7.61
CA LEU A 235 -2.86 16.46 7.75
C LEU A 235 -3.18 15.69 6.47
N ARG A 236 -2.38 14.67 6.16
CA ARG A 236 -2.66 13.77 5.02
C ARG A 236 -3.97 13.02 5.26
N LEU A 237 -4.75 12.78 4.20
CA LEU A 237 -6.02 12.05 4.26
C LEU A 237 -5.87 10.68 4.95
N ASN A 238 -4.74 10.00 4.73
CA ASN A 238 -4.42 8.74 5.39
C ASN A 238 -4.37 8.84 6.93
N VAL A 239 -3.92 9.98 7.46
CA VAL A 239 -3.89 10.25 8.91
C VAL A 239 -5.31 10.40 9.44
N TRP A 240 -6.17 11.13 8.72
CA TRP A 240 -7.59 11.25 9.08
C TRP A 240 -8.29 9.89 9.10
N THR A 241 -8.08 9.08 8.07
CA THR A 241 -8.61 7.71 8.03
C THR A 241 -8.09 6.88 9.18
N ALA A 242 -6.80 6.97 9.51
CA ALA A 242 -6.21 6.26 10.64
C ALA A 242 -6.80 6.71 11.98
N ILE A 243 -7.02 8.01 12.20
CA ILE A 243 -7.68 8.56 13.40
C ILE A 243 -9.10 8.03 13.54
N ALA A 244 -9.90 8.11 12.47
CA ALA A 244 -11.28 7.64 12.49
C ALA A 244 -11.36 6.15 12.80
N VAL A 245 -10.57 5.32 12.11
CA VAL A 245 -10.52 3.88 12.33
C VAL A 245 -9.98 3.53 13.72
N PHE A 246 -9.00 4.28 14.23
CA PHE A 246 -8.48 4.13 15.59
C PHE A 246 -9.57 4.35 16.63
N VAL A 247 -10.31 5.46 16.53
CA VAL A 247 -11.40 5.79 17.47
C VAL A 247 -12.48 4.72 17.43
N LEU A 248 -12.90 4.28 16.24
CA LEU A 248 -13.87 3.21 16.09
C LEU A 248 -13.40 1.89 16.72
N ALA A 249 -12.13 1.53 16.54
CA ALA A 249 -11.55 0.33 17.13
C ALA A 249 -11.50 0.41 18.68
N VAL A 250 -11.11 1.55 19.24
CA VAL A 250 -11.07 1.77 20.70
C VAL A 250 -12.48 1.75 21.30
N VAL A 251 -13.44 2.43 20.65
CA VAL A 251 -14.85 2.41 21.08
C VAL A 251 -15.40 0.99 21.04
N TYR A 252 -15.18 0.26 19.94
CA TYR A 252 -15.59 -1.13 19.82
C TYR A 252 -14.97 -2.00 20.92
N PHE A 253 -13.66 -1.83 21.18
CA PHE A 253 -12.97 -2.57 22.23
C PHE A 253 -13.60 -2.32 23.62
N ALA A 254 -13.83 -1.06 23.97
CA ALA A 254 -14.41 -0.66 25.25
C ALA A 254 -15.86 -1.16 25.41
N VAL A 255 -16.68 -1.00 24.37
CA VAL A 255 -18.08 -1.47 24.36
C VAL A 255 -18.14 -3.00 24.44
N SER A 256 -17.33 -3.70 23.64
CA SER A 256 -17.25 -5.17 23.67
C SER A 256 -16.79 -5.68 25.04
N ALA A 257 -15.78 -5.04 25.65
CA ALA A 257 -15.32 -5.41 26.99
C ALA A 257 -16.39 -5.22 28.07
N LYS A 258 -17.26 -4.21 27.94
CA LYS A 258 -18.36 -3.94 28.88
C LYS A 258 -19.56 -4.87 28.67
N LEU A 259 -19.95 -5.13 27.41
CA LEU A 259 -21.14 -5.91 27.09
C LEU A 259 -20.93 -7.42 27.13
N ARG A 260 -19.72 -7.89 26.80
CA ARG A 260 -19.39 -9.33 26.69
C ARG A 260 -18.02 -9.60 27.31
N PRO A 261 -17.91 -9.55 28.65
CA PRO A 261 -16.66 -9.86 29.33
C PRO A 261 -16.27 -11.32 29.06
N GLY A 262 -14.95 -11.56 28.89
CA GLY A 262 -14.41 -12.90 28.64
C GLY A 262 -14.35 -13.29 27.15
N ARG A 263 -14.10 -14.58 26.92
CA ARG A 263 -13.94 -15.18 25.59
C ARG A 263 -15.11 -16.13 25.32
N GLU A 264 -15.43 -16.31 24.04
CA GLU A 264 -16.40 -17.30 23.57
C GLU A 264 -16.04 -18.70 24.09
N GLU A 265 -17.00 -19.39 24.71
CA GLU A 265 -16.83 -20.78 25.18
C GLU A 265 -16.86 -21.78 24.03
N VAL A 266 -17.68 -21.50 23.01
CA VAL A 266 -17.79 -22.30 21.78
C VAL A 266 -17.54 -21.38 20.59
N VAL A 267 -16.41 -21.60 19.93
CA VAL A 267 -16.02 -20.85 18.72
C VAL A 267 -16.46 -21.54 17.42
N GLU A 268 -16.70 -22.84 17.45
CA GLU A 268 -17.13 -23.62 16.29
C GLU A 268 -18.11 -24.72 16.76
N PRO A 269 -19.41 -24.60 16.46
CA PRO A 269 -20.39 -25.60 16.88
C PRO A 269 -20.26 -26.92 16.11
N ASP A 270 -20.49 -28.05 16.77
CA ASP A 270 -20.60 -29.35 16.10
C ASP A 270 -21.90 -29.43 15.31
N ARG A 271 -21.84 -29.04 14.04
CA ARG A 271 -22.84 -29.46 13.06
C ARG A 271 -22.51 -30.88 12.61
N GLY A 272 -23.39 -31.84 12.93
CA GLY A 272 -23.35 -33.17 12.33
C GLY A 272 -23.44 -33.14 10.79
N PRO A 273 -23.15 -34.25 10.10
CA PRO A 273 -22.94 -34.30 8.65
C PRO A 273 -24.14 -33.95 7.74
N ALA A 274 -25.23 -33.40 8.27
CA ALA A 274 -26.47 -33.15 7.52
C ALA A 274 -26.66 -31.70 7.01
N ALA A 275 -25.68 -30.81 7.20
CA ALA A 275 -25.74 -29.42 6.69
C ALA A 275 -24.54 -29.06 5.79
N SER A 276 -23.79 -30.05 5.35
CA SER A 276 -22.65 -29.91 4.45
C SER A 276 -22.92 -30.67 3.17
N ASP A 277 -23.69 -30.09 2.25
CA ASP A 277 -23.37 -30.30 0.83
C ASP A 277 -23.92 -29.20 -0.09
N PRO A 278 -23.04 -28.26 -0.47
CA PRO A 278 -22.74 -28.09 -1.89
C PRO A 278 -21.24 -28.29 -2.21
N ALA A 279 -20.43 -28.68 -1.21
CA ALA A 279 -18.97 -28.67 -1.29
C ALA A 279 -18.34 -30.04 -1.66
N ALA A 280 -19.12 -31.13 -1.77
CA ALA A 280 -18.62 -32.40 -2.30
C ALA A 280 -18.20 -32.32 -3.79
N ALA A 281 -18.44 -31.19 -4.47
CA ALA A 281 -17.92 -30.92 -5.80
C ALA A 281 -16.51 -30.29 -5.84
N ALA A 282 -15.92 -29.91 -4.69
CA ALA A 282 -14.58 -29.34 -4.65
C ALA A 282 -13.72 -30.07 -3.61
N LYS A 283 -12.85 -30.97 -4.10
CA LYS A 283 -11.80 -31.58 -3.29
C LYS A 283 -11.00 -30.50 -2.55
N PRO A 284 -10.57 -30.73 -1.29
CA PRO A 284 -9.74 -29.77 -0.59
C PRO A 284 -8.36 -29.80 -1.23
N ALA A 285 -7.98 -28.69 -1.85
CA ALA A 285 -6.59 -28.45 -2.16
C ALA A 285 -5.92 -27.84 -0.93
N GLY A 286 -4.71 -28.30 -0.65
CA GLY A 286 -3.98 -27.98 0.56
C GLY A 286 -3.63 -26.49 0.68
N ALA A 287 -2.86 -26.16 1.72
CA ALA A 287 -2.37 -24.80 2.01
C ALA A 287 -1.66 -24.11 0.81
N GLU A 288 -1.29 -24.88 -0.22
CA GLU A 288 -0.73 -24.41 -1.48
C GLU A 288 -1.74 -23.64 -2.35
N ASP A 289 -3.02 -24.05 -2.42
CA ASP A 289 -4.01 -23.41 -3.31
C ASP A 289 -4.55 -22.09 -2.76
N ALA A 290 -4.70 -21.97 -1.45
CA ALA A 290 -5.03 -20.68 -0.82
C ALA A 290 -3.86 -19.69 -0.91
N ALA A 291 -2.62 -20.19 -0.84
CA ALA A 291 -1.42 -19.38 -1.07
C ALA A 291 -1.26 -18.96 -2.54
N GLN A 292 -1.68 -19.81 -3.49
CA GLN A 292 -1.64 -19.52 -4.92
C GLN A 292 -2.74 -18.51 -5.34
N ALA A 293 -3.96 -18.63 -4.81
CA ALA A 293 -5.05 -17.68 -5.08
C ALA A 293 -4.80 -16.29 -4.45
N ALA A 294 -4.29 -16.24 -3.22
CA ALA A 294 -3.94 -14.97 -2.57
C ALA A 294 -2.61 -14.37 -3.11
N GLY A 295 -1.69 -15.24 -3.54
CA GLY A 295 -0.45 -14.87 -4.23
C GLY A 295 -0.70 -14.24 -5.60
N ALA A 296 -1.64 -14.78 -6.38
CA ALA A 296 -2.07 -14.19 -7.66
C ALA A 296 -2.72 -12.81 -7.44
N ALA A 297 -3.66 -12.69 -6.49
CA ALA A 297 -4.32 -11.43 -6.18
C ALA A 297 -3.36 -10.31 -5.73
N SER A 298 -2.27 -10.68 -5.06
CA SER A 298 -1.29 -9.73 -4.53
C SER A 298 -0.13 -9.46 -5.50
N ALA A 299 0.21 -10.43 -6.36
CA ALA A 299 1.13 -10.27 -7.48
C ALA A 299 0.61 -9.22 -8.48
N GLU A 300 -0.70 -9.22 -8.69
CA GLU A 300 -1.44 -8.35 -9.59
C GLU A 300 -1.65 -6.94 -9.02
N ALA A 301 -1.98 -6.79 -7.74
CA ALA A 301 -2.20 -5.48 -7.11
C ALA A 301 -0.96 -4.57 -7.21
N LYS A 302 0.23 -5.14 -6.99
CA LYS A 302 1.51 -4.43 -7.08
C LYS A 302 2.10 -4.39 -8.49
N GLY A 303 1.64 -5.26 -9.40
CA GLY A 303 2.00 -5.21 -10.82
C GLY A 303 1.52 -3.91 -11.50
N ALA A 304 0.42 -3.32 -11.02
CA ALA A 304 -0.09 -2.05 -11.53
C ALA A 304 0.44 -0.80 -10.85
N GLU A 305 0.81 -0.83 -9.56
CA GLU A 305 1.51 0.32 -8.95
C GLU A 305 2.82 0.61 -9.72
N ALA A 306 3.53 -0.43 -10.14
CA ALA A 306 4.73 -0.31 -10.97
C ALA A 306 4.44 0.17 -12.42
N LYS A 307 3.23 -0.02 -12.94
CA LYS A 307 2.86 0.34 -14.32
C LYS A 307 2.15 1.69 -14.43
N ALA A 308 1.50 2.16 -13.36
CA ALA A 308 1.01 3.53 -13.22
C ALA A 308 2.17 4.54 -13.23
N ALA A 309 3.33 4.16 -12.68
CA ALA A 309 4.56 4.93 -12.78
C ALA A 309 5.20 4.92 -14.18
N ALA A 310 4.82 4.00 -15.07
CA ALA A 310 5.34 3.89 -16.43
C ALA A 310 4.44 4.53 -17.50
N ALA A 311 3.16 4.78 -17.19
CA ALA A 311 2.21 5.40 -18.13
C ALA A 311 2.27 6.95 -18.15
N GLY A 312 3.09 7.57 -17.29
CA GLY A 312 3.40 9.00 -17.34
C GLY A 312 4.50 9.37 -18.34
N ALA A 313 5.07 8.40 -19.06
CA ALA A 313 6.17 8.65 -19.99
C ALA A 313 6.03 7.79 -21.26
N ALA A 314 5.30 8.30 -22.26
CA ALA A 314 5.63 8.12 -23.69
C ALA A 314 4.62 8.82 -24.61
N GLU A 315 4.96 10.03 -25.07
CA GLU A 315 4.72 10.41 -26.47
C GLU A 315 5.96 11.12 -27.01
N ALA A 316 6.81 10.37 -27.69
CA ALA A 316 7.62 10.83 -28.82
C ALA A 316 8.21 9.59 -29.51
N LYS A 317 7.66 9.23 -30.69
CA LYS A 317 8.26 8.21 -31.56
C LYS A 317 9.45 8.80 -32.35
N PRO A 318 10.43 7.97 -32.76
CA PRO A 318 11.71 8.42 -33.29
C PRO A 318 11.68 8.55 -34.82
N GLY A 319 12.27 9.64 -35.34
CA GLY A 319 12.71 9.75 -36.74
C GLY A 319 14.23 9.61 -36.81
N GLU A 320 14.72 8.66 -37.59
CA GLU A 320 16.15 8.42 -37.86
C GLU A 320 16.87 9.63 -38.47
N PRO A 321 18.17 9.83 -38.18
CA PRO A 321 19.01 10.76 -38.91
C PRO A 321 19.63 10.09 -40.14
N ARG A 322 19.63 10.78 -41.29
CA ARG A 322 20.49 10.45 -42.44
C ARG A 322 21.49 11.57 -42.67
N ASP A 323 22.76 11.17 -42.67
CA ASP A 323 23.94 11.96 -42.92
C ASP A 323 24.07 12.40 -44.39
N ALA A 324 24.83 13.47 -44.58
CA ALA A 324 25.10 14.15 -45.84
C ALA A 324 26.23 13.49 -46.67
N GLY A 325 26.24 13.74 -47.99
CA GLY A 325 27.43 13.61 -48.82
C GLY A 325 27.20 13.47 -50.32
N ALA A 326 27.14 14.58 -51.06
CA ALA A 326 27.44 14.60 -52.50
C ALA A 326 28.01 15.98 -52.90
N ALA A 327 29.07 15.96 -53.72
CA ALA A 327 29.88 17.10 -54.11
C ALA A 327 29.30 17.91 -55.30
N ALA A 328 29.35 19.24 -55.18
CA ALA A 328 29.66 20.36 -56.11
C ALA A 328 29.38 20.28 -57.65
N PRO A 329 29.41 21.42 -58.39
CA PRO A 329 28.88 22.78 -58.13
C PRO A 329 28.18 23.41 -59.38
N ALA A 330 27.50 24.58 -59.23
CA ALA A 330 27.56 25.73 -60.16
C ALA A 330 26.51 26.84 -59.89
N ALA A 331 26.99 28.10 -60.01
CA ALA A 331 26.30 29.34 -60.40
C ALA A 331 25.34 30.09 -59.43
N GLU A 332 25.87 31.20 -58.90
CA GLU A 332 25.18 32.47 -58.59
C GLU A 332 24.70 33.20 -59.88
N PRO A 333 23.99 34.37 -59.83
CA PRO A 333 23.31 35.07 -58.72
C PRO A 333 21.89 35.62 -59.11
N ALA A 334 21.14 36.21 -58.18
CA ALA A 334 20.57 37.59 -58.30
C ALA A 334 19.42 37.93 -57.33
N ALA A 335 19.46 39.20 -56.88
CA ALA A 335 18.36 40.11 -56.52
C ALA A 335 17.77 40.12 -55.10
N THR A 336 18.18 41.15 -54.35
CA THR A 336 17.53 41.85 -53.22
C THR A 336 16.35 42.75 -53.71
N PRO A 337 15.72 43.63 -52.87
CA PRO A 337 15.01 43.45 -51.59
C PRO A 337 13.65 44.25 -51.56
N LYS A 338 12.95 44.28 -50.39
CA LYS A 338 11.98 45.30 -49.85
C LYS A 338 10.72 44.64 -49.24
N ALA A 339 10.04 45.15 -48.21
CA ALA A 339 10.19 46.32 -47.34
C ALA A 339 9.36 46.13 -46.05
N ASP A 340 9.71 46.96 -45.05
CA ASP A 340 9.06 47.39 -43.81
C ASP A 340 7.56 47.13 -43.59
N LEU A 341 7.18 46.95 -42.31
CA LEU A 341 6.23 47.84 -41.64
C LEU A 341 6.43 47.83 -40.11
N ALA A 342 6.27 49.02 -39.54
CA ALA A 342 6.78 49.49 -38.25
C ALA A 342 5.86 49.23 -37.02
N LYS A 343 6.48 49.37 -35.84
CA LYS A 343 5.90 49.58 -34.50
C LYS A 343 5.34 51.01 -34.33
N PRO A 344 4.53 51.28 -33.28
CA PRO A 344 4.96 52.17 -32.18
C PRO A 344 4.55 51.63 -30.78
N ALA A 345 5.38 51.67 -29.71
CA ALA A 345 5.64 52.75 -28.72
C ALA A 345 4.36 53.18 -27.93
N ALA A 346 4.18 52.80 -26.66
CA ALA A 346 4.74 53.31 -25.39
C ALA A 346 3.93 54.47 -24.75
N ALA A 347 3.51 54.29 -23.49
CA ALA A 347 3.21 55.38 -22.54
C ALA A 347 3.40 54.89 -21.09
N ALA A 348 4.10 55.72 -20.30
CA ALA A 348 4.48 55.55 -18.91
C ALA A 348 3.75 56.58 -18.02
N GLU A 349 3.82 56.38 -16.69
CA GLU A 349 3.67 57.33 -15.55
C GLU A 349 2.86 56.65 -14.43
N LYS A 350 3.09 56.82 -13.12
CA LYS A 350 4.05 57.57 -12.28
C LYS A 350 3.87 57.03 -10.84
N ALA A 351 4.95 56.99 -10.07
CA ALA A 351 4.90 56.87 -8.61
C ALA A 351 4.96 58.26 -7.96
N PRO A 352 4.64 58.39 -6.66
CA PRO A 352 5.30 59.34 -5.79
C PRO A 352 5.92 58.67 -4.56
N ALA A 353 6.83 59.42 -3.92
CA ALA A 353 7.78 58.99 -2.91
C ALA A 353 7.63 59.78 -1.58
N GLN A 354 8.17 59.18 -0.49
CA GLN A 354 8.70 59.79 0.76
C GLN A 354 7.72 60.52 1.71
N ALA A 355 7.89 60.63 3.05
CA ALA A 355 8.90 60.26 4.06
C ALA A 355 8.33 60.48 5.48
N GLY A 356 9.04 60.02 6.53
CA GLY A 356 8.93 60.47 7.93
C GLY A 356 8.52 59.36 8.91
N GLY A 357 9.17 59.08 10.04
CA GLY A 357 10.26 59.75 10.75
C GLY A 357 10.83 58.82 11.85
N ALA A 358 11.97 59.23 12.39
CA ALA A 358 12.90 58.48 13.24
C ALA A 358 12.51 58.37 14.74
N ALA A 359 13.11 57.40 15.44
CA ALA A 359 13.79 57.60 16.73
C ALA A 359 14.61 56.34 17.16
N ASP A 360 15.94 56.47 17.07
CA ASP A 360 16.98 55.80 17.88
C ASP A 360 16.79 56.13 19.39
N ALA A 361 17.35 55.47 20.42
CA ALA A 361 18.62 54.74 20.54
C ALA A 361 18.64 53.86 21.83
N PRO A 362 19.70 53.05 22.07
CA PRO A 362 19.88 52.17 23.22
C PRO A 362 20.60 52.85 24.41
N GLY A 363 20.45 52.29 25.61
CA GLY A 363 21.19 52.71 26.81
C GLY A 363 22.40 51.80 27.10
N ALA A 364 23.55 52.42 27.42
CA ALA A 364 24.60 51.85 28.25
C ALA A 364 25.47 52.96 28.88
N ASP A 365 25.47 52.95 30.22
CA ASP A 365 26.59 53.12 31.16
C ASP A 365 27.26 54.48 31.48
N THR A 366 27.19 54.76 32.80
CA THR A 366 28.23 55.23 33.75
C THR A 366 28.92 56.59 33.57
N LEU A 367 28.53 57.56 34.40
CA LEU A 367 29.25 58.03 35.61
C LEU A 367 28.49 59.17 36.30
#